data_AF-A0A2D0AJQ1-F1
#
_entry.id   AF-A0A2D0AJQ1-F1
#
_cell.length_a   1.000
_cell.length_b   1.000
_cell.length_c   1.000
_cell.angle_alpha   90.00
_cell.angle_beta   90.00
_cell.angle_gamma   90.00
#
_symmetry.space_group_name_H-M   'P 1'
#
loop_
_entity.id
_entity.type
_entity.pdbx_description
1 polymer ?
#
loop_
_entity_poly.entity_id
_entity_poly.type
_entity_poly.pdbx_seq_one_letter_code
_entity_poly.pdbx_strand_id
1 'polypeptide(L)'
;MPPPNPWLADSVYPTSHFNPAATDSVLIAGPVGSRNLTAADVATVPTLVTSNPTLKRVGGEVIAFASGAVGVQKIRVTGDAFEAVGGLLPYPGFEASAAMATPAALDAALTQLDAAYRAKDETKILGALKGLGAAGLNMESGINGVYNLFDRDGNHYCVYGGTHVLKTTDGNVVGDPPRIVKTADVAKGLPADVAKSVTRIIGLNMTYDGFLAAAAPGALIVLDRDLNVKASVTFNGEAVDNSIVID
;
A
#
# COMPACT_ATOMS: atom_id res chain seq x y z
N MET A 1 11.95 7.99 -19.06
CA MET A 1 11.41 8.09 -17.69
C MET A 1 11.01 9.52 -17.43
N PRO A 2 9.89 9.77 -16.73
CA PRO A 2 9.55 11.13 -16.28
C PRO A 2 10.64 11.68 -15.35
N PRO A 3 10.75 13.02 -15.19
CA PRO A 3 11.63 13.62 -14.20
C PRO A 3 11.34 13.08 -12.78
N PRO A 4 12.35 12.95 -11.90
CA PRO A 4 12.11 12.63 -10.51
C PRO A 4 11.25 13.70 -9.83
N ASN A 5 10.25 13.30 -9.04
CA ASN A 5 9.51 14.24 -8.19
C ASN A 5 10.33 14.54 -6.93
N PRO A 6 10.71 15.81 -6.69
CA PRO A 6 11.57 16.19 -5.56
C PRO A 6 10.89 16.09 -4.18
N TRP A 7 9.61 15.73 -4.13
CA TRP A 7 8.84 15.53 -2.90
C TRP A 7 8.55 14.07 -2.57
N LEU A 8 8.91 13.14 -3.46
CA LEU A 8 8.92 11.71 -3.16
C LEU A 8 10.27 11.31 -2.54
N ALA A 9 10.28 10.19 -1.80
CA ALA A 9 11.51 9.62 -1.28
C ALA A 9 12.49 9.26 -2.41
N ASP A 10 13.79 9.40 -2.15
CA ASP A 10 14.83 8.89 -3.03
C ASP A 10 14.80 7.36 -3.05
N SER A 11 14.14 6.83 -4.08
CA SER A 11 13.85 5.43 -4.23
C SER A 11 13.55 5.12 -5.69
N VAL A 12 13.77 3.86 -6.07
CA VAL A 12 13.33 3.34 -7.35
C VAL A 12 11.84 2.98 -7.35
N TYR A 13 11.23 2.93 -6.17
CA TYR A 13 9.81 2.60 -5.99
C TYR A 13 9.16 3.38 -4.83
N PRO A 14 9.13 4.73 -4.86
CA PRO A 14 8.60 5.54 -3.78
C PRO A 14 7.06 5.60 -3.71
N THR A 15 6.33 5.13 -4.73
CA THR A 15 4.85 5.19 -4.82
C THR A 15 4.32 3.94 -5.51
N SER A 16 3.09 3.49 -5.25
CA SER A 16 2.52 2.22 -5.74
C SER A 16 2.69 1.97 -7.25
N HIS A 17 2.70 3.00 -8.10
CA HIS A 17 2.98 2.88 -9.54
C HIS A 17 4.35 3.40 -9.98
N PHE A 18 5.34 3.20 -9.12
CA PHE A 18 6.79 3.32 -9.36
C PHE A 18 7.27 4.76 -9.48
N ASN A 19 6.50 5.65 -10.09
CA ASN A 19 6.77 7.08 -10.21
C ASN A 19 5.45 7.87 -10.40
N PRO A 20 5.48 9.21 -10.32
CA PRO A 20 4.27 10.03 -10.42
C PRO A 20 3.48 9.84 -11.71
N ALA A 21 4.13 9.45 -12.82
CA ALA A 21 3.46 9.21 -14.10
C ALA A 21 2.91 7.77 -14.24
N ALA A 22 2.94 6.98 -13.17
CA ALA A 22 2.40 5.62 -13.11
C ALA A 22 2.88 4.66 -14.22
N THR A 23 4.13 4.78 -14.64
CA THR A 23 4.63 4.01 -15.80
C THR A 23 4.93 2.54 -15.50
N ASP A 24 4.94 2.14 -14.23
CA ASP A 24 5.39 0.82 -13.75
C ASP A 24 6.75 0.37 -14.34
N SER A 25 7.62 1.35 -14.61
CA SER A 25 8.92 1.17 -15.24
C SER A 25 10.04 1.57 -14.29
N VAL A 26 11.17 0.88 -14.36
CA VAL A 26 12.38 1.17 -13.58
C VAL A 26 13.59 1.34 -14.50
N LEU A 27 14.58 2.10 -14.04
CA LEU A 27 15.87 2.27 -14.74
C LEU A 27 16.84 1.11 -14.50
N ILE A 28 16.49 0.16 -13.62
CA ILE A 28 17.33 -0.97 -13.27
C ILE A 28 17.22 -2.02 -14.37
N ALA A 29 18.36 -2.42 -14.93
CA ALA A 29 18.42 -3.54 -15.87
C ALA A 29 17.98 -4.84 -15.18
N GLY A 30 17.13 -5.62 -15.86
CA GLY A 30 16.74 -6.94 -15.40
C GLY A 30 17.90 -7.95 -15.38
N PRO A 31 17.71 -9.13 -14.78
CA PRO A 31 18.71 -10.19 -14.79
C PRO A 31 19.04 -10.64 -16.21
N VAL A 32 20.32 -10.82 -16.51
CA VAL A 32 20.84 -11.23 -17.84
C VAL A 32 21.21 -12.72 -17.93
N GLY A 33 20.99 -13.49 -16.86
CA GLY A 33 21.28 -14.91 -16.78
C GLY A 33 20.12 -15.70 -16.16
N SER A 34 20.18 -17.01 -16.27
CA SER A 34 19.16 -17.92 -15.72
C SER A 34 19.77 -18.89 -14.71
N ARG A 35 18.99 -19.25 -13.70
CA ARG A 35 19.23 -20.39 -12.81
C ARG A 35 17.90 -20.96 -12.35
N ASN A 36 17.89 -22.24 -11.98
CA ASN A 36 16.74 -22.82 -11.29
C ASN A 36 16.73 -22.34 -9.84
N LEU A 37 15.57 -21.87 -9.38
CA LEU A 37 15.34 -21.53 -7.99
C LEU A 37 14.97 -22.78 -7.19
N THR A 38 15.37 -22.81 -5.94
CA THR A 38 15.04 -23.81 -4.93
C THR A 38 14.29 -23.15 -3.78
N ALA A 39 13.70 -23.94 -2.88
CA ALA A 39 13.04 -23.40 -1.69
C ALA A 39 14.01 -22.59 -0.80
N ALA A 40 15.31 -22.90 -0.82
CA ALA A 40 16.33 -22.16 -0.07
C ALA A 40 16.60 -20.75 -0.64
N ASP A 41 16.14 -20.46 -1.86
CA ASP A 41 16.31 -19.17 -2.52
C ASP A 41 15.18 -18.19 -2.24
N VAL A 42 14.16 -18.60 -1.47
CA VAL A 42 12.95 -17.81 -1.24
C VAL A 42 12.85 -17.47 0.24
N ALA A 43 12.74 -16.17 0.52
CA ALA A 43 12.34 -15.65 1.82
C ALA A 43 10.96 -14.99 1.68
N THR A 44 10.12 -15.12 2.70
CA THR A 44 8.77 -14.56 2.71
C THR A 44 8.49 -13.82 4.01
N VAL A 45 7.68 -12.77 3.91
CA VAL A 45 7.05 -12.09 5.04
C VAL A 45 5.54 -12.12 4.77
N PRO A 46 4.77 -12.89 5.54
CA PRO A 46 3.33 -13.00 5.32
C PRO A 46 2.63 -11.66 5.54
N THR A 47 1.79 -11.25 4.59
CA THR A 47 0.91 -10.08 4.70
C THR A 47 -0.47 -10.42 4.15
N LEU A 48 -1.52 -9.83 4.72
CA LEU A 48 -2.88 -10.03 4.21
C LEU A 48 -3.15 -9.04 3.08
N VAL A 49 -3.07 -9.54 1.84
CA VAL A 49 -3.33 -8.80 0.59
C VAL A 49 -2.55 -7.49 0.53
N THR A 50 -1.33 -7.55 0.01
CA THR A 50 -0.54 -6.37 -0.33
C THR A 50 -0.40 -6.30 -1.83
N SER A 51 -0.87 -5.22 -2.44
CA SER A 51 -0.75 -5.03 -3.89
C SER A 51 0.65 -4.53 -4.26
N ASN A 52 1.06 -3.37 -3.73
CA ASN A 52 2.23 -2.63 -4.20
C ASN A 52 3.01 -2.07 -3.00
N PRO A 53 3.99 -2.81 -2.44
CA PRO A 53 4.86 -2.29 -1.39
C PRO A 53 5.69 -1.12 -1.92
N THR A 54 5.83 -0.05 -1.15
CA THR A 54 6.75 1.06 -1.50
C THR A 54 8.04 0.97 -0.74
N LEU A 55 9.10 1.51 -1.35
CA LEU A 55 10.46 1.44 -0.88
C LEU A 55 10.98 2.83 -0.53
N LYS A 56 11.80 2.92 0.51
CA LYS A 56 12.67 4.08 0.74
C LYS A 56 14.06 3.64 1.21
N ARG A 57 15.04 4.52 1.03
CA ARG A 57 16.36 4.37 1.62
C ARG A 57 16.41 4.92 3.04
N VAL A 58 17.14 4.25 3.91
CA VAL A 58 17.47 4.70 5.26
C VAL A 58 18.96 4.46 5.47
N GLY A 59 19.78 5.50 5.27
CA GLY A 59 21.23 5.34 5.21
C GLY A 59 21.64 4.41 4.07
N GLY A 60 22.43 3.38 4.36
CA GLY A 60 22.84 2.35 3.39
C GLY A 60 21.81 1.25 3.13
N GLU A 61 20.66 1.29 3.81
CA GLU A 61 19.66 0.22 3.82
C GLU A 61 18.43 0.60 2.99
N VAL A 62 17.72 -0.41 2.50
CA VAL A 62 16.41 -0.27 1.84
C VAL A 62 15.37 -0.92 2.72
N ILE A 63 14.28 -0.18 2.97
CA ILE A 63 13.11 -0.72 3.67
C ILE A 63 11.90 -0.63 2.77
N ALA A 64 11.00 -1.59 2.92
CA ALA A 64 9.70 -1.63 2.26
C ALA A 64 8.59 -1.43 3.29
N PHE A 65 7.56 -0.67 2.93
CA PHE A 65 6.27 -0.70 3.62
C PHE A 65 5.28 -1.45 2.74
N ALA A 66 4.90 -2.63 3.19
CA ALA A 66 3.85 -3.45 2.63
C ALA A 66 2.52 -3.04 3.28
N SER A 67 1.82 -2.10 2.63
CA SER A 67 0.50 -1.64 3.03
C SER A 67 -0.55 -2.64 2.53
N GLY A 68 -1.03 -3.48 3.43
CA GLY A 68 -1.98 -4.54 3.13
C GLY A 68 -3.43 -4.16 3.46
N ALA A 69 -4.31 -5.16 3.46
CA ALA A 69 -5.74 -4.99 3.68
C ALA A 69 -6.12 -4.48 5.09
N VAL A 70 -5.33 -4.81 6.10
CA VAL A 70 -5.65 -4.56 7.51
C VAL A 70 -4.60 -3.74 8.26
N GLY A 71 -3.48 -3.43 7.62
CA GLY A 71 -2.39 -2.67 8.24
C GLY A 71 -1.16 -2.56 7.36
N VAL A 72 -0.09 -2.00 7.94
CA VAL A 72 1.20 -1.79 7.29
C VAL A 72 2.27 -2.67 7.93
N GLN A 73 2.92 -3.50 7.12
CA GLN A 73 4.08 -4.29 7.53
C GLN A 73 5.36 -3.63 7.02
N LYS A 74 6.30 -3.34 7.93
CA LYS A 74 7.65 -2.91 7.55
C LYS A 74 8.53 -4.13 7.28
N ILE A 75 9.33 -4.07 6.23
CA ILE A 75 10.24 -5.14 5.81
C ILE A 75 11.62 -4.52 5.52
N ARG A 76 12.69 -5.10 6.05
CA ARG A 76 14.06 -4.79 5.63
C ARG A 76 14.39 -5.62 4.40
N VAL A 77 14.88 -4.99 3.33
CA VAL A 77 15.06 -5.63 2.00
C VAL A 77 16.47 -5.39 1.41
N THR A 78 17.49 -5.24 2.25
CA THR A 78 18.86 -4.95 1.82
C THR A 78 19.68 -6.23 1.60
N GLY A 79 20.28 -6.38 0.43
CA GLY A 79 21.07 -7.56 0.10
C GLY A 79 20.18 -8.81 0.10
N ASP A 80 20.58 -9.82 0.87
CA ASP A 80 19.80 -11.06 1.04
C ASP A 80 18.75 -10.96 2.17
N ALA A 81 18.70 -9.84 2.90
CA ALA A 81 17.72 -9.67 3.97
C ALA A 81 16.31 -9.47 3.40
N PHE A 82 15.33 -10.21 3.92
CA PHE A 82 13.91 -10.02 3.66
C PHE A 82 13.12 -10.33 4.93
N GLU A 83 13.15 -9.38 5.87
CA GLU A 83 12.78 -9.61 7.27
C GLU A 83 11.75 -8.59 7.74
N ALA A 84 10.70 -9.06 8.43
CA ALA A 84 9.75 -8.18 9.09
C ALA A 84 10.44 -7.36 10.20
N VAL A 85 10.19 -6.05 10.23
CA VAL A 85 10.65 -5.17 11.31
C VAL A 85 9.47 -4.82 12.19
N GLY A 86 9.45 -5.39 13.40
CA GLY A 86 8.32 -5.27 14.32
C GLY A 86 7.09 -6.05 13.85
N GLY A 87 5.97 -5.84 14.56
CA GLY A 87 4.68 -6.42 14.18
C GLY A 87 3.95 -5.59 13.12
N LEU A 88 2.90 -6.18 12.55
CA LEU A 88 1.95 -5.49 11.69
C LEU A 88 1.35 -4.29 12.43
N LEU A 89 1.44 -3.09 11.84
CA LEU A 89 0.76 -1.91 12.35
C LEU A 89 -0.69 -1.90 11.82
N PRO A 90 -1.72 -2.18 12.64
CA PRO A 90 -3.09 -2.18 12.17
C PRO A 90 -3.54 -0.78 11.76
N TYR A 91 -4.42 -0.70 10.77
CA TYR A 91 -5.16 0.54 10.54
C TYR A 91 -6.10 0.82 11.71
N PRO A 92 -6.32 2.10 12.09
CA PRO A 92 -7.32 2.45 13.10
C PRO A 92 -8.69 1.87 12.74
N GLY A 93 -9.28 1.09 13.65
CA GLY A 93 -10.57 0.42 13.45
C GLY A 93 -10.47 -0.98 12.82
N PHE A 94 -9.29 -1.43 12.41
CA PHE A 94 -9.05 -2.76 11.82
C PHE A 94 -8.25 -3.68 12.76
N GLU A 95 -8.07 -3.32 14.03
CA GLU A 95 -7.24 -4.05 15.00
C GLU A 95 -7.70 -5.50 15.19
N ALA A 96 -9.02 -5.73 15.24
CA ALA A 96 -9.57 -7.08 15.35
C ALA A 96 -9.25 -7.93 14.11
N SER A 97 -9.40 -7.36 12.90
CA SER A 97 -9.04 -8.04 11.65
C SER A 97 -7.55 -8.31 11.55
N ALA A 98 -6.72 -7.34 11.94
CA ALA A 98 -5.28 -7.52 12.01
C ALA A 98 -4.85 -8.62 13.00
N ALA A 99 -5.54 -8.75 14.15
CA ALA A 99 -5.28 -9.82 15.11
C ALA A 99 -5.61 -11.21 14.56
N MET A 100 -6.53 -11.32 13.59
CA MET A 100 -6.83 -12.59 12.89
C MET A 100 -5.78 -12.92 11.82
N ALA A 101 -5.15 -11.91 11.23
CA ALA A 101 -4.14 -12.03 10.17
C ALA A 101 -2.73 -12.41 10.69
N THR A 102 -2.64 -13.37 11.61
CA THR A 102 -1.34 -13.84 12.13
C THR A 102 -0.54 -14.56 11.05
N PRO A 103 0.81 -14.56 11.10
CA PRO A 103 1.64 -15.31 10.16
C PRO A 103 1.22 -16.78 10.01
N ALA A 104 0.97 -17.46 11.14
CA ALA A 104 0.53 -18.86 11.12
C ALA A 104 -0.83 -19.07 10.43
N ALA A 105 -1.78 -18.14 10.62
CA ALA A 105 -3.08 -18.21 9.95
C ALA A 105 -2.96 -17.98 8.43
N LEU A 106 -2.13 -17.02 8.02
CA LEU A 106 -1.86 -16.73 6.61
C LEU A 106 -1.12 -17.91 5.94
N ASP A 107 -0.10 -18.46 6.58
CA ASP A 107 0.65 -19.63 6.07
C ASP A 107 -0.25 -20.86 5.92
N ALA A 108 -1.15 -21.09 6.88
CA ALA A 108 -2.12 -22.18 6.80
C ALA A 108 -3.09 -21.98 5.63
N ALA A 109 -3.62 -20.76 5.44
CA ALA A 109 -4.50 -20.44 4.32
C ALA A 109 -3.80 -20.58 2.97
N LEU A 110 -2.56 -20.10 2.85
CA LEU A 110 -1.74 -20.23 1.64
C LEU A 110 -1.42 -21.69 1.34
N THR A 111 -1.07 -22.49 2.34
CA THR A 111 -0.80 -23.93 2.17
C THR A 111 -2.03 -24.66 1.60
N GLN A 112 -3.22 -24.35 2.11
CA GLN A 112 -4.48 -24.91 1.60
C GLN A 112 -4.77 -24.45 0.18
N LEU A 113 -4.59 -23.16 -0.11
CA LEU A 113 -4.80 -22.58 -1.42
C LEU A 113 -3.84 -23.18 -2.45
N ASP A 114 -2.55 -23.31 -2.15
CA ASP A 114 -1.53 -23.89 -3.01
C ASP A 114 -1.79 -25.37 -3.31
N ALA A 115 -2.24 -26.13 -2.30
CA ALA A 115 -2.62 -27.53 -2.50
C ALA A 115 -3.83 -27.63 -3.44
N ALA A 116 -4.84 -26.78 -3.26
CA ALA A 116 -6.01 -26.72 -4.11
C ALA A 116 -5.67 -26.29 -5.55
N TYR A 117 -4.80 -25.28 -5.71
CA TYR A 117 -4.33 -24.79 -6.99
C TYR A 117 -3.56 -25.87 -7.76
N ARG A 118 -2.63 -26.58 -7.10
CA ARG A 118 -1.87 -27.69 -7.70
C ARG A 118 -2.77 -28.85 -8.12
N ALA A 119 -3.83 -29.11 -7.35
CA ALA A 119 -4.84 -30.11 -7.69
C ALA A 119 -5.82 -29.64 -8.78
N LYS A 120 -5.80 -28.35 -9.15
CA LYS A 120 -6.76 -27.71 -10.06
C LYS A 120 -8.22 -27.91 -9.61
N ASP A 121 -8.45 -27.87 -8.30
CA ASP A 121 -9.75 -28.12 -7.68
C ASP A 121 -10.42 -26.80 -7.29
N GLU A 122 -11.29 -26.28 -8.17
CA GLU A 122 -11.98 -25.00 -7.98
C GLU A 122 -12.82 -24.94 -6.70
N THR A 123 -13.41 -26.08 -6.28
CA THR A 123 -14.21 -26.13 -5.05
C THR A 123 -13.33 -25.91 -3.84
N LYS A 124 -12.14 -26.52 -3.82
CA LYS A 124 -11.16 -26.31 -2.73
C LYS A 124 -10.54 -24.92 -2.79
N ILE A 125 -10.31 -24.35 -3.97
CA ILE A 125 -9.83 -22.97 -4.12
C ILE A 125 -10.84 -22.01 -3.47
N LEU A 126 -12.12 -22.12 -3.82
CA LEU A 126 -13.18 -21.30 -3.23
C LEU A 126 -13.29 -21.51 -1.71
N GLY A 127 -13.12 -22.75 -1.23
CA GLY A 127 -13.05 -23.06 0.20
C GLY A 127 -11.90 -22.36 0.92
N ALA A 128 -10.69 -22.42 0.35
CA ALA A 128 -9.50 -21.77 0.91
C ALA A 128 -9.64 -20.24 0.93
N LEU A 129 -10.23 -19.64 -0.11
CA LEU A 129 -10.50 -18.19 -0.16
C LEU A 129 -11.47 -17.74 0.95
N LYS A 130 -12.46 -18.55 1.33
CA LYS A 130 -13.31 -18.27 2.51
C LYS A 130 -12.49 -18.25 3.81
N GLY A 131 -11.42 -19.04 3.89
CA GLY A 131 -10.47 -19.04 5.00
C GLY A 131 -9.72 -17.69 5.13
N LEU A 132 -9.36 -17.05 4.02
CA LEU A 132 -8.82 -15.69 4.04
C LEU A 132 -9.84 -14.67 4.57
N GLY A 133 -11.13 -14.91 4.32
CA GLY A 133 -12.21 -14.15 4.95
C GLY A 133 -12.19 -14.23 6.47
N ALA A 134 -11.95 -15.42 7.03
CA ALA A 134 -11.76 -15.61 8.46
C ALA A 134 -10.49 -14.93 9.01
N ALA A 135 -9.50 -14.64 8.15
CA ALA A 135 -8.32 -13.85 8.49
C ALA A 135 -8.54 -12.33 8.38
N GLY A 136 -9.76 -11.86 8.11
CA GLY A 136 -10.11 -10.44 8.05
C GLY A 136 -10.17 -9.82 6.64
N LEU A 137 -10.04 -10.65 5.59
CA LEU A 137 -10.19 -10.17 4.21
C LEU A 137 -11.67 -10.07 3.82
N ASN A 138 -12.10 -8.90 3.38
CA ASN A 138 -13.43 -8.69 2.83
C ASN A 138 -13.36 -7.59 1.76
N MET A 139 -14.50 -7.26 1.14
CA MET A 139 -14.55 -6.26 0.06
C MET A 139 -14.14 -4.85 0.53
N GLU A 140 -14.36 -4.52 1.79
CA GLU A 140 -13.96 -3.24 2.38
C GLU A 140 -12.45 -3.22 2.63
N SER A 141 -11.88 -4.28 3.23
CA SER A 141 -10.47 -4.34 3.58
C SER A 141 -9.56 -4.59 2.37
N GLY A 142 -10.03 -5.32 1.36
CA GLY A 142 -9.21 -5.73 0.20
C GLY A 142 -8.70 -4.58 -0.67
N ILE A 143 -9.29 -3.39 -0.58
CA ILE A 143 -8.84 -2.18 -1.30
C ILE A 143 -7.90 -1.28 -0.48
N ASN A 144 -7.73 -1.56 0.81
CA ASN A 144 -6.86 -0.77 1.68
C ASN A 144 -5.39 -0.95 1.27
N GLY A 145 -4.59 0.09 1.47
CA GLY A 145 -3.14 0.04 1.27
C GLY A 145 -2.67 -0.01 -0.19
N VAL A 146 -3.57 -0.28 -1.15
CA VAL A 146 -3.24 -0.44 -2.57
C VAL A 146 -2.49 0.78 -3.12
N TYR A 147 -2.98 1.98 -2.81
CA TYR A 147 -2.30 3.23 -3.17
C TYR A 147 -1.60 3.83 -1.97
N ASN A 148 -0.27 3.88 -2.08
CA ASN A 148 0.60 4.36 -1.05
C ASN A 148 1.88 4.97 -1.62
N LEU A 149 2.56 5.81 -0.84
CA LEU A 149 3.80 6.47 -1.22
C LEU A 149 4.62 6.91 -0.01
N PHE A 150 5.92 7.12 -0.23
CA PHE A 150 6.79 7.85 0.68
C PHE A 150 7.06 9.26 0.19
N ASP A 151 6.93 10.25 1.07
CA ASP A 151 7.46 11.59 0.82
C ASP A 151 8.98 11.66 1.06
N ARG A 152 9.58 12.76 0.63
CA ARG A 152 11.03 13.02 0.76
C ARG A 152 11.55 13.05 2.20
N ASP A 153 10.67 13.28 3.17
CA ASP A 153 11.04 13.30 4.59
C ASP A 153 10.93 11.89 5.21
N GLY A 154 10.51 10.90 4.42
CA GLY A 154 10.39 9.51 4.80
C GLY A 154 9.06 9.16 5.48
N ASN A 155 8.04 10.03 5.42
CA ASN A 155 6.70 9.68 5.84
C ASN A 155 6.01 8.85 4.76
N HIS A 156 5.35 7.79 5.20
CA HIS A 156 4.53 6.94 4.35
C HIS A 156 3.08 7.41 4.41
N TYR A 157 2.39 7.36 3.27
CA TYR A 157 0.97 7.65 3.15
C TYR A 157 0.27 6.49 2.46
N CYS A 158 -0.91 6.10 2.95
CA CYS A 158 -1.74 5.11 2.25
C CYS A 158 -3.23 5.35 2.47
N VAL A 159 -4.04 4.85 1.55
CA VAL A 159 -5.50 4.89 1.64
C VAL A 159 -6.02 3.71 2.46
N TYR A 160 -7.07 3.92 3.27
CA TYR A 160 -7.75 2.83 3.96
C TYR A 160 -9.19 3.24 4.33
N GLY A 161 -10.03 2.26 4.73
CA GLY A 161 -11.35 2.52 5.30
C GLY A 161 -12.25 3.35 4.39
N GLY A 162 -12.16 3.12 3.08
CA GLY A 162 -12.87 3.90 2.05
C GLY A 162 -12.26 5.28 1.85
N THR A 163 -12.52 6.22 2.75
CA THR A 163 -12.23 7.66 2.58
C THR A 163 -11.05 8.17 3.41
N HIS A 164 -10.36 7.29 4.13
CA HIS A 164 -9.28 7.71 5.01
C HIS A 164 -7.92 7.68 4.32
N VAL A 165 -7.08 8.64 4.69
CA VAL A 165 -5.64 8.61 4.40
C VAL A 165 -4.89 8.51 5.71
N LEU A 166 -3.94 7.57 5.78
CA LEU A 166 -3.04 7.39 6.89
C LEU A 166 -1.70 8.05 6.58
N LYS A 167 -1.08 8.69 7.57
CA LYS A 167 0.33 9.10 7.58
C LYS A 167 1.06 8.30 8.65
N THR A 168 2.13 7.62 8.25
CA THR A 168 2.94 6.73 9.09
C THR A 168 4.42 7.09 8.98
N THR A 169 5.20 6.86 10.03
CA THR A 169 6.65 7.02 9.99
C THR A 169 7.32 5.88 10.76
N ASP A 170 8.57 5.60 10.46
CA ASP A 170 9.48 4.81 11.29
C ASP A 170 10.62 5.68 11.87
N GLY A 171 10.52 7.02 11.74
CA GLY A 171 11.58 7.94 12.14
C GLY A 171 12.84 7.89 11.27
N ASN A 172 12.80 7.22 10.11
CA ASN A 172 13.97 6.93 9.29
C ASN A 172 15.03 6.13 10.06
N VAL A 173 14.59 5.14 10.85
CA VAL A 173 15.45 4.21 11.57
C VAL A 173 15.09 2.78 11.14
N VAL A 174 16.08 2.02 10.66
CA VAL A 174 15.85 0.69 10.06
C VAL A 174 15.16 -0.26 11.02
N GLY A 175 15.58 -0.30 12.30
CA GLY A 175 15.05 -1.21 13.31
C GLY A 175 13.74 -0.75 13.98
N ASP A 176 13.33 0.50 13.81
CA ASP A 176 12.14 1.02 14.48
C ASP A 176 10.87 0.54 13.76
N PRO A 177 9.84 0.09 14.50
CA PRO A 177 8.57 -0.26 13.91
C PRO A 177 7.86 0.99 13.35
N PRO A 178 7.00 0.82 12.33
CA PRO A 178 6.15 1.90 11.85
C PRO A 178 5.17 2.35 12.93
N ARG A 179 4.87 3.64 12.97
CA ARG A 179 3.88 4.26 13.87
C ARG A 179 3.04 5.29 13.15
N ILE A 180 1.77 5.37 13.55
CA ILE A 180 0.82 6.33 13.00
C ILE A 180 1.20 7.72 13.49
N VAL A 181 1.29 8.66 12.55
CA VAL A 181 1.46 10.10 12.82
C VAL A 181 0.09 10.77 12.79
N LYS A 182 -0.70 10.49 11.75
CA LYS A 182 -2.02 11.09 11.57
C LYS A 182 -2.91 10.19 10.73
N THR A 183 -4.21 10.28 10.97
CA THR A 183 -5.24 9.80 10.05
C THR A 183 -6.23 10.93 9.78
N ALA A 184 -6.78 10.97 8.57
CA ALA A 184 -7.83 11.90 8.21
C ALA A 184 -8.87 11.20 7.34
N ASP A 185 -10.15 11.33 7.71
CA ASP A 185 -11.27 11.09 6.82
C ASP A 185 -11.37 12.27 5.86
N VAL A 186 -10.92 12.08 4.63
CA VAL A 186 -10.79 13.16 3.65
C VAL A 186 -12.16 13.73 3.28
N ALA A 187 -13.21 12.92 3.29
CA ALA A 187 -14.56 13.36 2.95
C ALA A 187 -15.09 14.44 3.90
N LYS A 188 -14.64 14.46 5.17
CA LYS A 188 -15.04 15.49 6.15
C LYS A 188 -14.45 16.87 5.87
N GLY A 189 -13.37 16.94 5.09
CA GLY A 189 -12.76 18.21 4.68
C GLY A 189 -13.38 18.81 3.41
N LEU A 190 -14.35 18.13 2.80
CA LEU A 190 -14.97 18.55 1.54
C LEU A 190 -16.32 19.26 1.78
N PRO A 191 -16.76 20.12 0.83
CA PRO A 191 -18.14 20.59 0.80
C PRO A 191 -19.15 19.43 0.79
N ALA A 192 -20.31 19.63 1.43
CA ALA A 192 -21.26 18.54 1.71
C ALA A 192 -21.87 17.88 0.46
N ASP A 193 -21.95 18.59 -0.65
CA ASP A 193 -22.37 18.07 -1.95
C ASP A 193 -21.29 17.18 -2.59
N VAL A 194 -20.02 17.55 -2.46
CA VAL A 194 -18.87 16.76 -2.93
C VAL A 194 -18.66 15.51 -2.09
N ALA A 195 -18.72 15.65 -0.76
CA ALA A 195 -18.49 14.57 0.18
C ALA A 195 -19.42 13.36 -0.05
N LYS A 196 -20.65 13.59 -0.54
CA LYS A 196 -21.61 12.53 -0.86
C LYS A 196 -21.19 11.62 -2.02
N SER A 197 -20.39 12.15 -2.95
CA SER A 197 -19.88 11.39 -4.10
C SER A 197 -18.59 10.63 -3.79
N VAL A 198 -17.86 11.03 -2.73
CA VAL A 198 -16.60 10.42 -2.31
C VAL A 198 -16.88 9.22 -1.40
N THR A 199 -17.12 8.07 -2.00
CA THR A 199 -17.38 6.81 -1.27
C THR A 199 -16.10 6.04 -0.95
N ARG A 200 -15.05 6.24 -1.74
CA ARG A 200 -13.72 5.64 -1.55
C ARG A 200 -12.63 6.44 -2.25
N ILE A 201 -11.41 6.35 -1.74
CA ILE A 201 -10.18 6.81 -2.40
C ILE A 201 -9.53 5.59 -3.07
N ILE A 202 -9.18 5.76 -4.34
CA ILE A 202 -8.72 4.72 -5.26
C ILE A 202 -7.57 5.22 -6.13
N GLY A 203 -6.85 6.22 -5.63
CA GLY A 203 -5.60 6.71 -6.16
C GLY A 203 -4.98 7.63 -5.14
N LEU A 204 -3.66 7.54 -4.97
CA LEU A 204 -2.89 8.44 -4.13
C LEU A 204 -1.54 8.69 -4.80
N ASN A 205 -1.21 9.96 -5.02
CA ASN A 205 0.05 10.36 -5.64
C ASN A 205 0.56 11.67 -5.04
N MET A 206 1.77 12.09 -5.41
CA MET A 206 2.41 13.32 -4.93
C MET A 206 2.62 14.28 -6.10
N THR A 207 2.27 15.55 -5.91
CA THR A 207 2.53 16.63 -6.87
C THR A 207 3.96 17.12 -6.81
N TYR A 208 4.45 17.78 -7.87
CA TYR A 208 5.83 18.31 -7.92
C TYR A 208 6.06 19.51 -7.00
N ASP A 209 4.99 20.09 -6.45
CA ASP A 209 5.00 21.14 -5.42
C ASP A 209 4.68 20.61 -4.00
N GLY A 210 4.54 19.29 -3.82
CA GLY A 210 4.56 18.64 -2.51
C GLY A 210 3.21 18.41 -1.84
N PHE A 211 2.11 18.47 -2.59
CA PHE A 211 0.78 18.08 -2.13
C PHE A 211 0.48 16.62 -2.46
N LEU A 212 -0.38 16.00 -1.66
CA LEU A 212 -0.96 14.70 -1.98
C LEU A 212 -2.17 14.92 -2.89
N ALA A 213 -2.26 14.13 -3.95
CA ALA A 213 -3.42 14.06 -4.83
C ALA A 213 -4.13 12.73 -4.57
N ALA A 214 -5.36 12.79 -4.05
CA ALA A 214 -6.21 11.66 -3.73
C ALA A 214 -7.38 11.59 -4.72
N ALA A 215 -7.45 10.50 -5.48
CA ALA A 215 -8.50 10.29 -6.48
C ALA A 215 -9.62 9.43 -5.90
N ALA A 216 -10.86 9.85 -6.14
CA ALA A 216 -12.08 9.17 -5.76
C ALA A 216 -13.04 9.12 -6.95
N PRO A 217 -14.02 8.20 -6.97
CA PRO A 217 -15.12 8.30 -7.92
C PRO A 217 -15.76 9.70 -7.83
N GLY A 218 -15.82 10.41 -8.96
CA GLY A 218 -16.40 11.75 -9.04
C GLY A 218 -15.59 12.93 -8.46
N ALA A 219 -14.41 12.72 -7.87
CA ALA A 219 -13.59 13.83 -7.36
C ALA A 219 -12.08 13.56 -7.33
N LEU A 220 -11.30 14.63 -7.53
CA LEU A 220 -9.87 14.69 -7.21
C LEU A 220 -9.67 15.67 -6.08
N ILE A 221 -8.92 15.27 -5.06
CA ILE A 221 -8.78 16.01 -3.81
C ILE A 221 -7.29 16.25 -3.56
N VAL A 222 -6.94 17.49 -3.23
CA VAL A 222 -5.59 17.89 -2.91
C VAL A 222 -5.47 18.05 -1.40
N LEU A 223 -4.51 17.36 -0.79
CA LEU A 223 -4.19 17.45 0.63
C LEU A 223 -2.79 18.04 0.80
N ASP A 224 -2.56 18.79 1.88
CA ASP A 224 -1.18 18.96 2.34
C ASP A 224 -0.65 17.66 2.96
N ARG A 225 0.67 17.62 3.23
CA ARG A 225 1.33 16.47 3.85
C ARG A 225 0.92 16.25 5.31
N ASP A 226 0.11 17.13 5.88
CA ASP A 226 -0.54 16.95 7.18
C ASP A 226 -2.01 16.55 7.01
N LEU A 227 -2.39 16.05 5.84
CA LEU A 227 -3.71 15.48 5.52
C LEU A 227 -4.88 16.48 5.62
N ASN A 228 -4.60 17.78 5.53
CA ASN A 228 -5.65 18.79 5.47
C ASN A 228 -6.05 19.02 4.01
N VAL A 229 -7.35 18.98 3.72
CA VAL A 229 -7.90 19.30 2.40
C VAL A 229 -7.58 20.76 2.03
N LYS A 230 -7.00 20.96 0.85
CA LYS A 230 -6.63 22.28 0.31
C LYS A 230 -7.47 22.67 -0.89
N ALA A 231 -7.78 21.70 -1.73
CA ALA A 231 -8.60 21.91 -2.91
C ALA A 231 -9.29 20.61 -3.31
N SER A 232 -10.34 20.72 -4.10
CA SER A 232 -10.97 19.60 -4.77
C SER A 232 -11.55 20.04 -6.10
N VAL A 233 -11.53 19.16 -7.08
CA VAL A 233 -12.29 19.30 -8.33
C VAL A 233 -13.22 18.11 -8.45
N THR A 234 -14.47 18.38 -8.83
CA THR A 234 -15.49 17.35 -9.05
C THR A 234 -15.71 17.09 -10.51
N PHE A 235 -15.88 15.83 -10.86
CA PHE A 235 -16.28 15.36 -12.18
C PHE A 235 -17.46 14.39 -12.00
N ASN A 236 -18.60 14.97 -11.62
CA ASN A 236 -19.78 14.20 -11.22
C ASN A 236 -20.24 13.22 -12.31
N GLY A 237 -20.47 11.96 -11.91
CA GLY A 237 -20.92 10.90 -12.81
C GLY A 237 -19.79 10.13 -13.49
N GLU A 238 -18.54 10.61 -13.41
CA GLU A 238 -17.39 9.88 -13.93
C GLU A 238 -16.88 8.85 -12.92
N ALA A 239 -16.61 7.66 -13.44
CA ALA A 239 -15.92 6.63 -12.69
C ALA A 239 -14.42 6.92 -12.67
N VAL A 240 -13.83 6.73 -11.51
CA VAL A 240 -12.39 6.49 -11.38
C VAL A 240 -12.31 5.07 -10.85
N ASP A 241 -11.40 4.26 -11.37
CA ASP A 241 -11.23 2.86 -10.95
C ASP A 241 -9.75 2.49 -10.72
N ASN A 242 -8.82 3.42 -10.96
CA ASN A 242 -7.39 3.24 -10.76
C ASN A 242 -6.71 4.56 -10.39
N SER A 243 -5.38 4.52 -10.21
CA SER A 243 -4.55 5.67 -9.85
C SER A 243 -4.57 6.80 -10.89
N ILE A 244 -3.93 7.91 -10.51
CA ILE A 244 -3.77 9.11 -11.30
C ILE A 244 -2.30 9.34 -11.65
N VAL A 245 -2.08 9.86 -12.86
CA VAL A 245 -0.76 10.35 -13.28
C VAL A 245 -0.60 11.81 -12.87
N ILE A 246 0.62 12.19 -12.52
CA ILE A 246 1.02 13.58 -12.28
C ILE A 246 2.21 13.90 -13.18
N ASP A 247 2.09 14.95 -13.98
CA ASP A 247 3.11 15.46 -14.90
C ASP A 247 3.64 16.86 -14.51
#